data_AF-A0A4Z0KDW0-F1
#
_entry.id   AF-A0A4Z0KDW0-F1
#
_cell.length_a   1.000
_cell.length_b   1.000
_cell.length_c   1.000
_cell.angle_alpha   90.00
_cell.angle_beta   90.00
_cell.angle_gamma   90.00
#
_symmetry.space_group_name_H-M   'P 1'
#
loop_
_entity.id
_entity.type
_entity.pdbx_description
1 polymer ?
#
loop_
_entity_poly.entity_id
_entity_poly.type
_entity_poly.pdbx_seq_one_letter_code
_entity_poly.pdbx_strand_id
1 'polypeptide(L)' 'GVSMRAGQRVLNVARTIADIELADQISRQHLQEAVSYRAIDRLLIHLQKLLA' A
#
# COMPACT_ATOMS: atom_id res chain seq x y z
N GLY A 1 14.61 -3.05 -10.30
CA GLY A 1 14.39 -4.23 -9.44
C GLY A 1 13.45 -3.86 -8.31
N VAL A 2 12.46 -4.70 -8.01
CA VAL A 2 11.58 -4.48 -6.85
C VAL A 2 12.44 -4.57 -5.61
N SER A 3 12.86 -3.42 -5.08
CA SER A 3 13.69 -3.39 -3.88
C SER A 3 12.92 -4.02 -2.72
N MET A 4 13.62 -4.72 -1.83
CA MET A 4 13.07 -5.25 -0.56
C MET A 4 12.23 -4.20 0.19
N ARG A 5 12.61 -2.92 0.08
CA ARG A 5 11.89 -1.77 0.65
C ARG A 5 10.49 -1.57 0.07
N ALA A 6 10.29 -1.85 -1.22
CA ALA A 6 8.97 -1.76 -1.83
C ALA A 6 8.03 -2.82 -1.27
N GLY A 7 8.50 -4.05 -1.06
CA GLY A 7 7.72 -5.11 -0.39
C GLY A 7 7.40 -4.75 1.06
N GLN A 8 8.39 -4.29 1.82
CA GLN A 8 8.20 -3.91 3.24
C GLN A 8 7.14 -2.83 3.43
N ARG A 9 7.09 -1.82 2.54
CA ARG A 9 6.05 -0.78 2.63
C ARG A 9 4.63 -1.31 2.41
N VAL A 10 4.45 -2.28 1.50
CA VAL A 10 3.14 -2.92 1.31
C VAL A 10 2.73 -3.66 2.59
N LEU A 11 3.66 -4.40 3.21
CA LEU A 11 3.40 -5.12 4.45
C LEU A 11 3.01 -4.20 5.60
N ASN A 12 3.67 -3.05 5.74
CA ASN A 12 3.34 -2.08 6.78
C ASN A 12 1.92 -1.52 6.60
N VAL A 13 1.54 -1.14 5.38
CA VAL A 13 0.17 -0.65 5.09
C VAL A 13 -0.85 -1.75 5.30
N ALA A 14 -0.58 -2.98 4.85
CA ALA A 14 -1.46 -4.13 5.05
C ALA A 14 -1.64 -4.44 6.54
N ARG A 15 -0.59 -4.27 7.36
CA ARG A 15 -0.70 -4.42 8.81
C ARG A 15 -1.56 -3.32 9.43
N THR A 16 -1.38 -2.06 9.02
CA THR A 16 -2.23 -0.96 9.48
C THR A 16 -3.71 -1.19 9.14
N ILE A 17 -4.02 -1.67 7.94
CA ILE A 17 -5.40 -2.02 7.55
C ILE A 17 -5.93 -3.15 8.44
N ALA A 18 -5.15 -4.22 8.64
CA ALA A 18 -5.52 -5.31 9.54
C ALA A 18 -5.78 -4.82 10.98
N ASP A 19 -4.94 -3.92 11.49
CA ASP A 19 -5.09 -3.34 12.83
C ASP A 19 -6.37 -2.50 12.95
N ILE A 20 -6.73 -1.73 11.92
CA ILE A 20 -7.97 -0.95 11.87
C ILE A 20 -9.21 -1.86 11.86
N GLU A 21 -9.12 -2.99 11.16
CA GLU A 21 -10.18 -4.01 11.12
C GLU A 21 -10.19 -4.94 12.34
N LEU A 22 -9.31 -4.70 13.33
CA LEU A 22 -9.11 -5.56 14.50
C LEU A 22 -8.83 -7.03 14.14
N ALA A 23 -8.19 -7.25 12.99
CA ALA A 23 -7.80 -8.55 12.52
C ALA A 23 -6.44 -8.96 13.11
N ASP A 24 -6.40 -10.11 13.79
CA ASP A 24 -5.17 -10.64 14.38
C ASP A 24 -4.07 -10.88 13.33
N GLN A 25 -4.48 -11.30 12.13
CA GLN A 25 -3.58 -11.68 11.05
C GLN A 25 -3.84 -10.87 9.78
N ILE A 26 -2.77 -10.64 9.02
CA ILE A 26 -2.87 -10.03 7.70
C ILE A 26 -3.52 -11.04 6.76
N SER A 27 -4.66 -10.66 6.19
CA SER A 27 -5.38 -11.45 5.20
C SER A 27 -4.92 -11.08 3.77
N ARG A 28 -5.31 -11.90 2.79
CA ARG A 28 -5.14 -11.55 1.37
C ARG A 28 -5.86 -10.27 0.98
N GLN A 29 -6.93 -9.91 1.67
CA GLN A 29 -7.69 -8.68 1.40
C GLN A 29 -6.87 -7.44 1.79
N HIS A 30 -6.30 -7.42 3.00
CA HIS A 30 -5.49 -6.27 3.46
C HIS A 30 -4.26 -6.05 2.56
N LEU A 31 -3.67 -7.14 2.03
CA LEU A 31 -2.58 -7.05 1.05
C LEU A 31 -3.04 -6.45 -0.28
N GLN A 32 -4.21 -6.86 -0.79
CA GLN A 32 -4.76 -6.31 -2.04
C GLN A 32 -5.09 -4.82 -1.91
N GLU A 33 -5.65 -4.43 -0.78
CA GLU A 33 -5.93 -3.02 -0.47
C GLU A 33 -4.62 -2.22 -0.37
N ALA A 34 -3.63 -2.70 0.37
CA ALA A 34 -2.33 -2.05 0.50
C ALA A 34 -1.61 -1.87 -0.85
N VAL A 35 -1.71 -2.85 -1.75
CA VAL A 35 -1.17 -2.72 -3.12
C VAL A 35 -1.94 -1.67 -3.92
N SER A 36 -3.27 -1.68 -3.84
CA SER A 36 -4.15 -0.74 -4.54
C SER A 36 -3.91 0.70 -4.09
N TYR A 37 -3.81 0.95 -2.79
CA TYR A 37 -3.45 2.26 -2.23
C TYR A 37 -2.14 2.79 -2.80
N ARG A 38 -1.13 1.93 -2.95
CA ARG A 38 0.15 2.34 -3.53
C ARG A 38 0.11 2.58 -5.03
N ALA A 39 -0.79 1.95 -5.76
CA ALA A 39 -1.00 2.26 -7.16
C ALA A 39 -1.62 3.66 -7.30
N ILE A 40 -2.63 3.97 -6.47
CA ILE A 40 -3.29 5.28 -6.41
C ILE A 40 -2.29 6.37 -6.00
N ASP A 41 -1.51 6.15 -4.95
CA ASP A 41 -0.49 7.10 -4.48
C ASP A 41 0.54 7.45 -5.57
N ARG A 42 1.02 6.44 -6.31
CA ARG A 42 1.91 6.67 -7.46
C ARG A 42 1.23 7.45 -8.58
N LEU A 43 -0.04 7.16 -8.87
CA LEU A 43 -0.82 7.88 -9.87
C LEU A 43 -1.00 9.34 -9.45
N LEU A 44 -1.31 9.61 -8.18
CA LEU A 44 -1.47 10.96 -7.65
C LEU A 44 -0.17 11.76 -7.74
N ILE A 45 0.96 11.17 -7.34
CA ILE A 45 2.29 11.78 -7.50
C ILE A 45 2.59 12.09 -8.97
N HIS A 46 2.20 11.19 -9.88
CA HIS A 46 2.39 11.41 -11.31
C HIS A 46 1.53 12.57 -11.82
N LEU A 47 0.26 12.64 -11.44
CA LEU A 47 -0.63 13.73 -11.81
C LEU A 47 -0.15 15.08 -11.25
N GLN A 48 0.31 15.13 -10.00
CA GLN A 48 0.87 16.34 -9.41
C GLN A 48 2.07 16.87 -10.20
N LYS A 49 2.91 15.99 -10.75
CA LYS A 49 4.05 16.38 -11.60
C LYS A 49 3.65 16.89 -12.97
N LEU A 50 2.48 16.48 -13.49
CA LEU A 50 1.97 16.96 -14.79
C LEU A 50 1.29 18.34 -14.67
N LEU A 51 0.82 18.69 -13.47
CA LEU A 51 0.15 19.96 -13.17
C LEU A 51 1.11 21.04 -12.66
N ALA A 52 2.38 20.70 -12.44
CA ALA A 52 3.47 21.60 -12.05
C ALA A 52 4.33 21.96 -13.25
#